data_AF-A0A954MP45-F1
#
_entry.id   AF-A0A954MP45-F1
#
_cell.length_a   1.000
_cell.length_b   1.000
_cell.length_c   1.000
_cell.angle_alpha   90.00
_cell.angle_beta   90.00
_cell.angle_gamma   90.00
#
_symmetry.space_group_name_H-M   'P 1'
#
loop_
_entity.id
_entity.type
_entity.pdbx_description
1 polymer ?
#
loop_
_entity_poly.entity_id
_entity_poly.type
_entity_poly.pdbx_seq_one_letter_code
_entity_poly.pdbx_strand_id
1 'polypeptide(L)'
;MRIWQGKPYPLGATWDGHGVNFAVFSQNASRVELCLFDAPSARHEAHCIPLFERTDFIWHCYIPGLRPGQLYGFRVHGPYQPEHGLRFNARKVLLDPYAKAIGRTLRWDDALFGYDLYDPKQDLSRSETDSAFCAPLAAVVDTRFNWSGDTQLKTPWHRTVIYEMHVRGMTMRHPGVPPHLRGTYSGLVTKPIIRHLKQLGVTAVELMPVHHYIDDRHLVTQGLTNYWGYNTLGFFAPEPKYAANRSPDGCVREFKRMVRSFHRNGIEVILDVVYNHTGEGNHCGPTISLRGFDNSRYYRVVPDSPQHYMDYTGCGNTLNMTSPRVLKLIMDSLRYWVTEMHVDGFRFDLASALARELHAVDKLGAFFDIIHQDPILSQVKLIAEPWDLGEGGYQVGNFPVGWTEWNGKYRDNIRRFWKGDGDAVSEFATRLTGSSDLYERDGRRPYASINFVTSHDG
;
A
#
# COMPACT_ATOMS: atom_id res chain seq x y z
N MET A 1 -3.67 -9.58 33.12
CA MET A 1 -2.95 -8.52 32.39
C MET A 1 -3.53 -7.17 32.81
N ARG A 2 -2.70 -6.18 33.18
CA ARG A 2 -3.19 -4.83 33.53
C ARG A 2 -3.38 -4.03 32.24
N ILE A 3 -4.51 -3.32 32.11
CA ILE A 3 -4.83 -2.50 30.93
C ILE A 3 -4.98 -1.05 31.40
N TRP A 4 -4.31 -0.14 30.71
CA TRP A 4 -4.39 1.31 30.93
C TRP A 4 -5.11 1.97 29.77
N GLN A 5 -5.52 3.23 29.94
CA GLN A 5 -6.32 3.95 28.96
C GLN A 5 -5.63 4.09 27.59
N GLY A 6 -4.31 4.29 27.59
CA GLY A 6 -3.58 4.58 26.35
C GLY A 6 -3.95 5.93 25.75
N LYS A 7 -3.68 6.09 24.46
CA LYS A 7 -3.87 7.33 23.70
C LYS A 7 -4.47 7.04 22.33
N PRO A 8 -5.31 7.92 21.79
CA PRO A 8 -5.88 7.78 20.44
C PRO A 8 -4.88 8.03 19.31
N TYR A 9 -3.68 8.53 19.63
CA TYR A 9 -2.63 8.80 18.65
C TYR A 9 -1.24 8.39 19.20
N PRO A 10 -0.34 7.85 18.36
CA PRO A 10 -0.55 7.49 16.94
C PRO A 10 -1.46 6.26 16.76
N LEU A 11 -2.05 6.13 15.56
CA LEU A 11 -2.82 4.94 15.16
C LEU A 11 -1.88 3.72 14.98
N GLY A 12 -2.47 2.54 15.14
CA GLY A 12 -1.79 1.24 15.15
C GLY A 12 -1.21 0.87 16.51
N ALA A 13 -0.38 -0.18 16.52
CA ALA A 13 0.42 -0.56 17.68
C ALA A 13 1.75 0.21 17.76
N THR A 14 1.98 0.90 18.87
CA THR A 14 3.22 1.65 19.14
C THR A 14 3.85 1.22 20.45
N TRP A 15 5.06 0.67 20.37
CA TRP A 15 5.87 0.30 21.52
C TRP A 15 6.75 1.46 21.97
N ASP A 16 6.74 1.76 23.27
CA ASP A 16 7.43 2.94 23.85
C ASP A 16 8.62 2.59 24.75
N GLY A 17 8.99 1.30 24.85
CA GLY A 17 10.02 0.81 25.77
C GLY A 17 9.45 0.13 27.03
N HIS A 18 8.24 0.51 27.46
CA HIS A 18 7.61 0.04 28.68
C HIS A 18 6.37 -0.81 28.43
N GLY A 19 5.71 -0.64 27.29
CA GLY A 19 4.51 -1.34 26.88
C GLY A 19 4.08 -0.96 25.48
N VAL A 20 2.86 -1.32 25.11
CA VAL A 20 2.33 -1.06 23.76
C VAL A 20 1.01 -0.29 23.86
N ASN A 21 0.94 0.83 23.15
CA ASN A 21 -0.30 1.55 22.89
C ASN A 21 -0.94 0.98 21.62
N PHE A 22 -2.22 0.63 21.67
CA PHE A 22 -3.02 0.25 20.51
C PHE A 22 -4.06 1.34 20.26
N ALA A 23 -4.20 1.80 19.03
CA ALA A 23 -5.24 2.75 18.64
C ALA A 23 -5.76 2.45 17.24
N VAL A 24 -7.07 2.27 17.08
CA VAL A 24 -7.69 1.92 15.80
C VAL A 24 -8.98 2.69 15.55
N PHE A 25 -9.15 3.17 14.31
CA PHE A 25 -10.33 3.92 13.93
C PHE A 25 -11.49 2.99 13.55
N SER A 26 -12.66 3.23 14.16
CA SER A 26 -13.94 2.74 13.68
C SER A 26 -15.08 3.62 14.24
N GLN A 27 -15.81 4.25 13.33
CA GLN A 27 -16.91 5.16 13.66
C GLN A 27 -18.21 4.39 13.92
N ASN A 28 -18.49 3.37 13.10
CA ASN A 28 -19.74 2.63 13.18
C ASN A 28 -19.67 1.36 14.06
N ALA A 29 -18.50 1.01 14.62
CA ALA A 29 -18.41 -0.10 15.57
C ALA A 29 -19.17 0.18 16.87
N SER A 30 -19.80 -0.86 17.41
CA SER A 30 -20.41 -0.87 18.74
C SER A 30 -19.45 -1.36 19.83
N ARG A 31 -18.46 -2.19 19.48
CA ARG A 31 -17.41 -2.68 20.37
C ARG A 31 -16.19 -3.11 19.55
N VAL A 32 -14.99 -2.89 20.09
CA VAL A 32 -13.73 -3.38 19.53
C VAL A 32 -13.01 -4.23 20.56
N GLU A 33 -12.45 -5.36 20.12
CA GLU A 33 -11.65 -6.26 20.95
C GLU A 33 -10.28 -6.47 20.31
N LEU A 34 -9.22 -6.35 21.09
CA LEU A 34 -7.84 -6.67 20.73
C LEU A 34 -7.57 -8.15 21.03
N CYS A 35 -7.21 -8.91 20.01
CA CYS A 35 -6.88 -10.31 20.11
C CYS A 35 -5.36 -10.49 20.09
N LEU A 36 -4.78 -11.06 21.15
CA LEU A 36 -3.35 -11.37 21.26
C LEU A 36 -3.11 -12.87 21.00
N PHE A 37 -2.10 -13.19 20.20
CA PHE A 37 -1.76 -14.57 19.82
C PHE A 37 -0.33 -14.93 20.25
N ASP A 38 -0.14 -16.16 20.73
CA ASP A 38 1.18 -16.63 21.19
C ASP A 38 2.12 -17.02 20.04
N ALA A 39 1.57 -17.43 18.90
CA ALA A 39 2.35 -17.90 17.76
C ALA A 39 1.62 -17.73 16.42
N PRO A 40 2.34 -17.66 15.28
CA PRO A 40 1.72 -17.63 13.95
C PRO A 40 0.93 -18.92 13.62
N SER A 41 1.16 -20.02 14.33
CA SER A 41 0.39 -21.26 14.17
C SER A 41 -0.86 -21.31 15.07
N ALA A 42 -1.03 -20.35 15.99
CA ALA A 42 -2.14 -20.35 16.95
C ALA A 42 -3.50 -20.36 16.24
N ARG A 43 -4.38 -21.26 16.68
CA ARG A 43 -5.73 -21.41 16.12
C ARG A 43 -6.75 -20.48 16.77
N HIS A 44 -6.44 -19.98 17.96
CA HIS A 44 -7.25 -19.07 18.76
C HIS A 44 -6.35 -18.04 19.42
N GLU A 45 -6.91 -16.89 19.75
CA GLU A 45 -6.25 -15.87 20.57
C GLU A 45 -6.01 -16.38 22.00
N ALA A 46 -4.85 -16.05 22.57
CA ALA A 46 -4.53 -16.31 23.97
C ALA A 46 -5.31 -15.36 24.89
N HIS A 47 -5.51 -14.13 24.44
CA HIS A 47 -6.30 -13.12 25.13
C HIS A 47 -7.16 -12.33 24.14
N CYS A 48 -8.41 -12.07 24.53
CA CYS A 48 -9.30 -11.16 23.83
C CYS A 48 -9.67 -10.03 24.80
N ILE A 49 -9.23 -8.81 24.49
CA ILE A 49 -9.27 -7.66 25.39
C ILE A 49 -10.25 -6.62 24.82
N PRO A 50 -11.37 -6.33 25.48
CA PRO A 50 -12.26 -5.26 25.05
C PRO A 50 -11.58 -3.88 25.20
N LEU A 51 -11.70 -3.04 24.18
CA LEU A 51 -11.25 -1.65 24.22
C LEU A 51 -12.42 -0.79 24.73
N PHE A 52 -12.29 -0.24 25.93
CA PHE A 52 -13.32 0.60 26.53
C PHE A 52 -13.14 2.09 26.22
N GLU A 53 -11.90 2.53 25.99
CA GLU A 53 -11.62 3.93 25.71
C GLU A 53 -11.85 4.26 24.25
N ARG A 54 -12.57 5.36 24.01
CA ARG A 54 -12.93 5.84 22.67
C ARG A 54 -12.87 7.37 22.62
N THR A 55 -11.93 7.90 21.84
CA THR A 55 -11.76 9.34 21.61
C THR A 55 -11.81 9.62 20.11
N ASP A 56 -12.66 10.53 19.63
CA ASP A 56 -12.79 10.88 18.21
C ASP A 56 -13.01 9.69 17.26
N PHE A 57 -13.79 8.71 17.73
CA PHE A 57 -14.04 7.42 17.05
C PHE A 57 -12.81 6.50 16.92
N ILE A 58 -11.75 6.79 17.67
CA ILE A 58 -10.57 5.94 17.79
C ILE A 58 -10.67 5.15 19.10
N TRP A 59 -10.66 3.83 18.97
CA TRP A 59 -10.66 2.89 20.08
C TRP A 59 -9.22 2.64 20.49
N HIS A 60 -8.91 2.77 21.78
CA HIS A 60 -7.53 2.63 22.24
C HIS A 60 -7.39 1.96 23.61
N CYS A 61 -6.20 1.43 23.84
CA CYS A 61 -5.75 0.96 25.16
C CYS A 61 -4.22 0.95 25.23
N TYR A 62 -3.68 0.79 26.42
CA TYR A 62 -2.25 0.56 26.64
C TYR A 62 -2.02 -0.67 27.51
N ILE A 63 -1.07 -1.50 27.10
CA ILE A 63 -0.73 -2.74 27.81
C ILE A 63 0.74 -2.64 28.28
N PRO A 64 0.96 -2.37 29.58
CA PRO A 64 2.30 -2.37 30.17
C PRO A 64 2.96 -3.75 30.06
N GLY A 65 4.26 -3.76 29.78
CA GLY A 65 5.09 -4.96 29.71
C GLY A 65 5.00 -5.74 28.39
N LEU A 66 4.05 -5.39 27.50
CA LEU A 66 3.97 -5.98 26.16
C LEU A 66 5.19 -5.55 25.32
N ARG A 67 5.73 -6.46 24.52
CA ARG A 67 7.01 -6.28 23.81
C ARG A 67 6.87 -6.46 22.29
N PRO A 68 7.81 -5.93 21.50
CA PRO A 68 7.96 -6.27 20.09
C PRO A 68 8.00 -7.79 19.88
N GLY A 69 7.42 -8.25 18.77
CA GLY A 69 7.17 -9.65 18.47
C GLY A 69 5.79 -10.16 18.88
N GLN A 70 5.05 -9.43 19.73
CA GLN A 70 3.67 -9.79 20.06
C GLN A 70 2.79 -9.79 18.80
N LEU A 71 2.10 -10.89 18.56
CA LEU A 71 1.15 -11.02 17.46
C LEU A 71 -0.24 -10.58 17.90
N TYR A 72 -0.92 -9.86 17.03
CA TYR A 72 -2.26 -9.36 17.33
C TYR A 72 -3.14 -9.19 16.09
N GLY A 73 -4.44 -9.09 16.35
CA GLY A 73 -5.48 -8.67 15.41
C GLY A 73 -6.65 -8.08 16.19
N PHE A 74 -7.74 -7.75 15.50
CA PHE A 74 -8.92 -7.17 16.14
C PHE A 74 -10.19 -7.94 15.78
N ARG A 75 -11.16 -7.96 16.69
CA ARG A 75 -12.56 -8.30 16.39
C ARG A 75 -13.39 -7.04 16.58
N VAL A 76 -14.22 -6.75 15.58
CA VAL A 76 -15.02 -5.52 15.54
C VAL A 76 -16.49 -5.89 15.45
N HIS A 77 -17.24 -5.42 16.44
CA HIS A 77 -18.67 -5.63 16.56
C HIS A 77 -19.41 -4.41 16.00
N GLY A 78 -20.56 -4.66 15.39
CA GLY A 78 -21.41 -3.63 14.84
C GLY A 78 -22.60 -4.24 14.08
N PRO A 79 -23.44 -3.41 13.47
CA PRO A 79 -24.57 -3.88 12.66
C PRO A 79 -24.10 -4.66 11.42
N TYR A 80 -24.75 -5.78 11.14
CA TYR A 80 -24.60 -6.49 9.88
C TYR A 80 -25.85 -6.28 9.03
N GLN A 81 -25.79 -5.27 8.17
CA GLN A 81 -26.84 -4.88 7.22
C GLN A 81 -26.17 -4.62 5.87
N PRO A 82 -25.79 -5.67 5.11
CA PRO A 82 -25.07 -5.52 3.85
C PRO A 82 -25.78 -4.64 2.84
N GLU A 83 -27.11 -4.65 2.80
CA GLU A 83 -27.94 -3.77 1.95
C GLU A 83 -27.68 -2.27 2.19
N HIS A 84 -27.26 -1.91 3.41
CA HIS A 84 -26.87 -0.55 3.79
C HIS A 84 -25.34 -0.37 3.87
N GLY A 85 -24.57 -1.32 3.34
CA GLY A 85 -23.11 -1.28 3.35
C GLY A 85 -22.48 -1.53 4.72
N LEU A 86 -23.24 -1.95 5.73
CA LEU A 86 -22.74 -2.26 7.08
C LEU A 86 -22.39 -3.74 7.17
N ARG A 87 -21.09 -4.07 7.24
CA ARG A 87 -20.58 -5.45 7.10
C ARG A 87 -19.79 -5.95 8.32
N PHE A 88 -20.16 -5.50 9.52
CA PHE A 88 -19.47 -5.90 10.75
C PHE A 88 -19.68 -7.37 11.10
N ASN A 89 -18.60 -8.14 11.21
CA ASN A 89 -18.65 -9.53 11.65
C ASN A 89 -17.48 -9.86 12.59
N ALA A 90 -17.74 -9.87 13.89
CA ALA A 90 -16.72 -10.13 14.92
C ALA A 90 -16.20 -11.57 14.96
N ARG A 91 -16.81 -12.50 14.21
CA ARG A 91 -16.21 -13.83 13.98
C ARG A 91 -14.95 -13.75 13.13
N LYS A 92 -14.75 -12.65 12.42
CA LYS A 92 -13.58 -12.43 11.59
C LYS A 92 -12.54 -11.63 12.37
N VAL A 93 -11.34 -12.21 12.52
CA VAL A 93 -10.16 -11.49 13.02
C VAL A 93 -9.61 -10.63 11.90
N LEU A 94 -9.40 -9.35 12.20
CA LEU A 94 -9.00 -8.31 11.26
C LEU A 94 -7.55 -7.89 11.50
N LEU A 95 -6.82 -7.69 10.40
CA LEU A 95 -5.50 -7.08 10.39
C LEU A 95 -5.61 -5.57 10.66
N ASP A 96 -4.81 -5.07 11.59
CA ASP A 96 -4.66 -3.64 11.86
C ASP A 96 -4.26 -2.88 10.58
N PRO A 97 -5.05 -1.88 10.13
CA PRO A 97 -4.73 -1.06 8.96
C PRO A 97 -3.39 -0.31 9.08
N TYR A 98 -2.94 -0.07 10.32
CA TYR A 98 -1.66 0.59 10.66
C TYR A 98 -0.57 -0.41 11.07
N ALA A 99 -0.73 -1.70 10.79
CA ALA A 99 0.30 -2.71 11.06
C ALA A 99 1.61 -2.38 10.32
N LYS A 100 2.69 -2.17 11.07
CA LYS A 100 4.04 -1.93 10.53
C LYS A 100 4.78 -3.21 10.15
N ALA A 101 4.29 -4.37 10.59
CA ALA A 101 4.79 -5.67 10.18
C ALA A 101 3.71 -6.74 10.31
N ILE A 102 3.90 -7.81 9.53
CA ILE A 102 2.99 -8.95 9.45
C ILE A 102 3.60 -10.13 10.19
N GLY A 103 2.90 -10.61 11.20
CA GLY A 103 3.26 -11.78 12.01
C GLY A 103 2.80 -13.10 11.43
N ARG A 104 1.70 -13.08 10.69
CA ARG A 104 1.14 -14.23 9.98
C ARG A 104 0.52 -13.74 8.69
N THR A 105 0.96 -14.30 7.56
CA THR A 105 0.30 -14.07 6.28
C THR A 105 -1.03 -14.79 6.22
N LEU A 106 -1.93 -14.29 5.37
CA LEU A 106 -3.24 -14.91 5.13
C LEU A 106 -3.09 -16.37 4.68
N ARG A 107 -3.92 -17.25 5.24
CA ARG A 107 -4.09 -18.63 4.78
C ARG A 107 -5.50 -18.75 4.22
N TRP A 108 -5.63 -18.98 2.92
CA TRP A 108 -6.95 -19.04 2.29
C TRP A 108 -7.81 -20.15 2.90
N ASP A 109 -8.98 -19.75 3.37
CA ASP A 109 -10.01 -20.61 3.94
C ASP A 109 -11.36 -19.87 3.84
N ASP A 110 -12.46 -20.60 3.72
CA ASP A 110 -13.81 -20.03 3.64
C ASP A 110 -14.19 -19.25 4.91
N ALA A 111 -13.57 -19.56 6.06
CA ALA A 111 -13.76 -18.82 7.29
C ALA A 111 -13.39 -17.33 7.18
N LEU A 112 -12.58 -16.92 6.20
CA LEU A 112 -12.20 -15.52 5.98
C LEU A 112 -13.34 -14.65 5.42
N PHE A 113 -14.42 -15.26 4.93
CA PHE A 113 -15.54 -14.53 4.34
C PHE A 113 -16.56 -14.16 5.42
N GLY A 114 -16.97 -12.89 5.45
CA GLY A 114 -17.98 -12.36 6.38
C GLY A 114 -19.37 -12.99 6.22
N TYR A 115 -19.59 -13.67 5.10
CA TYR A 115 -20.82 -14.29 4.65
C TYR A 115 -20.58 -15.76 4.27
N ASP A 116 -21.64 -16.54 4.18
CA ASP A 116 -21.55 -17.95 3.83
C ASP A 116 -21.54 -18.14 2.31
N LEU A 117 -20.43 -18.66 1.78
CA LEU A 117 -20.19 -18.79 0.33
C LEU A 117 -21.21 -19.65 -0.41
N TYR A 118 -21.86 -20.57 0.31
CA TYR A 118 -22.82 -21.53 -0.24
C TYR A 118 -24.27 -21.18 0.11
N ASP A 119 -24.51 -20.09 0.84
CA ASP A 119 -25.88 -19.62 1.12
C ASP A 119 -26.47 -18.97 -0.14
N PRO A 120 -27.72 -19.28 -0.53
CA PRO A 120 -28.40 -18.63 -1.65
C PRO A 120 -28.46 -17.10 -1.56
N LYS A 121 -28.41 -16.54 -0.35
CA LYS A 121 -28.36 -15.10 -0.08
C LYS A 121 -26.96 -14.49 -0.29
N GLN A 122 -25.94 -15.32 -0.52
CA GLN A 122 -24.56 -14.90 -0.81
C GLN A 122 -24.05 -13.87 0.21
N ASP A 123 -23.61 -12.70 -0.23
CA ASP A 123 -23.02 -11.66 0.62
C ASP A 123 -24.00 -10.97 1.57
N LEU A 124 -25.31 -11.25 1.44
CA LEU A 124 -26.33 -10.84 2.41
C LEU A 124 -26.41 -11.77 3.63
N SER A 125 -25.93 -13.01 3.50
CA SER A 125 -25.82 -13.93 4.63
C SER A 125 -24.72 -13.49 5.60
N ARG A 126 -24.75 -13.98 6.83
CA ARG A 126 -23.72 -13.69 7.84
C ARG A 126 -23.11 -14.99 8.35
N SER A 127 -21.82 -15.17 8.05
CA SER A 127 -21.10 -16.35 8.48
C SER A 127 -20.80 -16.32 9.97
N GLU A 128 -21.10 -17.41 10.67
CA GLU A 128 -20.76 -17.58 12.10
C GLU A 128 -19.40 -18.27 12.33
N THR A 129 -18.70 -18.65 11.27
CA THR A 129 -17.40 -19.36 11.34
C THR A 129 -16.28 -18.41 11.79
N ASP A 130 -15.52 -18.81 12.82
CA ASP A 130 -14.38 -18.04 13.32
C ASP A 130 -13.17 -18.13 12.38
N SER A 131 -12.52 -17.00 12.08
CA SER A 131 -11.33 -16.94 11.20
C SER A 131 -9.98 -16.94 11.93
N ALA A 132 -9.96 -17.01 13.27
CA ALA A 132 -8.74 -16.89 14.07
C ALA A 132 -7.58 -17.83 13.68
N PHE A 133 -7.86 -19.00 13.09
CA PHE A 133 -6.83 -19.97 12.70
C PHE A 133 -6.15 -19.67 11.35
N CYS A 134 -6.77 -18.82 10.52
CA CYS A 134 -6.34 -18.54 9.14
C CYS A 134 -6.15 -17.05 8.83
N ALA A 135 -6.72 -16.15 9.64
CA ALA A 135 -6.64 -14.71 9.45
C ALA A 135 -5.19 -14.18 9.46
N PRO A 136 -4.86 -13.17 8.64
CA PRO A 136 -3.58 -12.48 8.77
C PRO A 136 -3.46 -11.81 10.14
N LEU A 137 -2.26 -11.81 10.73
CA LEU A 137 -1.99 -11.17 12.02
C LEU A 137 -0.90 -10.11 11.87
N ALA A 138 -1.09 -8.99 12.57
CA ALA A 138 -0.08 -7.97 12.73
C ALA A 138 0.94 -8.39 13.79
N ALA A 139 2.11 -7.77 13.76
CA ALA A 139 3.12 -7.91 14.81
C ALA A 139 3.52 -6.54 15.34
N VAL A 140 3.64 -6.42 16.66
CA VAL A 140 4.25 -5.26 17.30
C VAL A 140 5.73 -5.25 16.94
N VAL A 141 6.27 -4.10 16.54
CA VAL A 141 7.68 -3.95 16.17
C VAL A 141 8.35 -2.81 16.92
N ASP A 142 9.66 -2.92 17.10
CA ASP A 142 10.51 -1.79 17.47
C ASP A 142 10.89 -1.02 16.20
N THR A 143 10.39 0.21 16.05
CA THR A 143 10.67 1.03 14.86
C THR A 143 12.06 1.65 14.87
N ARG A 144 12.76 1.64 16.01
CA ARG A 144 14.09 2.26 16.15
C ARG A 144 15.10 1.57 15.23
N PHE A 145 15.84 2.39 14.50
CA PHE A 145 16.87 1.93 13.58
C PHE A 145 18.01 2.94 13.53
N ASN A 146 19.26 2.46 13.58
CA ASN A 146 20.43 3.33 13.46
C ASN A 146 20.70 3.62 11.97
N TRP A 147 20.26 4.78 11.50
CA TRP A 147 20.50 5.24 10.13
C TRP A 147 21.95 5.68 9.86
N SER A 148 22.78 5.84 10.89
CA SER A 148 24.21 6.17 10.77
C SER A 148 24.49 7.43 9.94
N GLY A 149 23.66 8.46 10.14
CA GLY A 149 23.78 9.76 9.45
C GLY A 149 23.20 9.78 8.04
N ASP A 150 22.43 8.77 7.63
CA ASP A 150 21.71 8.76 6.35
C ASP A 150 20.79 9.97 6.18
N THR A 151 20.80 10.56 4.99
CA THR A 151 19.96 11.69 4.60
C THR A 151 19.44 11.46 3.19
N GLN A 152 18.27 12.02 2.87
CA GLN A 152 17.73 12.01 1.51
C GLN A 152 18.74 12.57 0.50
N LEU A 153 18.87 11.90 -0.64
CA LEU A 153 19.85 12.27 -1.66
C LEU A 153 19.42 13.48 -2.48
N LYS A 154 18.12 13.62 -2.74
CA LYS A 154 17.51 14.73 -3.48
C LYS A 154 18.18 14.98 -4.84
N THR A 155 18.42 13.91 -5.59
CA THR A 155 18.91 14.00 -6.97
C THR A 155 17.95 14.88 -7.77
N PRO A 156 18.41 15.98 -8.39
CA PRO A 156 17.54 16.85 -9.16
C PRO A 156 16.91 16.12 -10.35
N TRP A 157 15.65 16.40 -10.65
CA TRP A 157 14.90 15.74 -11.72
C TRP A 157 15.63 15.68 -13.09
N HIS A 158 16.33 16.74 -13.49
CA HIS A 158 17.05 16.79 -14.76
C HIS A 158 18.28 15.85 -14.82
N ARG A 159 18.67 15.25 -13.69
CA ARG A 159 19.74 14.23 -13.59
C ARG A 159 19.18 12.85 -13.27
N THR A 160 17.87 12.72 -13.06
CA THR A 160 17.26 11.48 -12.63
C THR A 160 17.18 10.48 -13.79
N VAL A 161 17.69 9.28 -13.56
CA VAL A 161 17.47 8.09 -14.39
C VAL A 161 16.85 7.02 -13.51
N ILE A 162 15.58 6.72 -13.77
CA ILE A 162 14.78 5.76 -13.00
C ILE A 162 15.00 4.35 -13.55
N TYR A 163 15.20 3.39 -12.65
CA TYR A 163 15.29 1.97 -12.96
C TYR A 163 14.19 1.20 -12.25
N GLU A 164 13.11 0.89 -12.97
CA GLU A 164 12.04 0.03 -12.49
C GLU A 164 12.56 -1.39 -12.27
N MET A 165 12.33 -1.95 -11.09
CA MET A 165 12.74 -3.32 -10.79
C MET A 165 11.83 -4.04 -9.80
N HIS A 166 11.67 -5.33 -10.03
CA HIS A 166 11.02 -6.23 -9.09
C HIS A 166 12.04 -6.79 -8.07
N VAL A 167 11.79 -6.61 -6.77
CA VAL A 167 12.69 -7.07 -5.68
C VAL A 167 13.11 -8.53 -5.85
N ARG A 168 12.11 -9.42 -6.03
CA ARG A 168 12.34 -10.84 -6.31
C ARG A 168 13.09 -11.10 -7.62
N GLY A 169 12.54 -10.62 -8.75
CA GLY A 169 13.06 -10.90 -10.08
C GLY A 169 14.51 -10.47 -10.31
N MET A 170 14.88 -9.30 -9.80
CA MET A 170 16.20 -8.69 -10.02
C MET A 170 17.37 -9.61 -9.62
N THR A 171 17.18 -10.43 -8.57
CA THR A 171 18.27 -11.22 -8.00
C THR A 171 18.01 -12.71 -7.93
N MET A 172 16.80 -13.19 -8.22
CA MET A 172 16.42 -14.61 -8.06
C MET A 172 17.35 -15.57 -8.80
N ARG A 173 17.82 -15.19 -9.99
CA ARG A 173 18.71 -16.02 -10.82
C ARG A 173 20.14 -15.48 -10.92
N HIS A 174 20.50 -14.45 -10.15
CA HIS A 174 21.80 -13.80 -10.30
C HIS A 174 22.91 -14.66 -9.66
N PRO A 175 23.93 -15.10 -10.42
CA PRO A 175 24.94 -16.06 -9.95
C PRO A 175 25.82 -15.48 -8.84
N GLY A 176 26.13 -14.18 -8.90
CA GLY A 176 26.92 -13.47 -7.88
C GLY A 176 26.19 -13.16 -6.58
N VAL A 177 24.88 -13.43 -6.47
CA VAL A 177 24.11 -13.22 -5.24
C VAL A 177 24.05 -14.54 -4.47
N PRO A 178 24.42 -14.57 -3.17
CA PRO A 178 24.33 -15.77 -2.35
C PRO A 178 22.93 -16.38 -2.39
N PRO A 179 22.77 -17.72 -2.53
CA PRO A 179 21.46 -18.35 -2.73
C PRO A 179 20.39 -17.95 -1.70
N HIS A 180 20.77 -17.82 -0.42
CA HIS A 180 19.85 -17.46 0.66
C HIS A 180 19.40 -15.98 0.65
N LEU A 181 20.02 -15.12 -0.16
CA LEU A 181 19.65 -13.70 -0.33
C LEU A 181 18.93 -13.43 -1.66
N ARG A 182 18.85 -14.41 -2.55
CA ARG A 182 18.25 -14.22 -3.88
C ARG A 182 16.76 -13.90 -3.77
N GLY A 183 16.37 -12.85 -4.49
CA GLY A 183 15.01 -12.33 -4.50
C GLY A 183 14.56 -11.66 -3.21
N THR A 184 15.51 -11.10 -2.45
CA THR A 184 15.23 -10.41 -1.18
C THR A 184 15.74 -8.97 -1.17
N TYR A 185 15.26 -8.15 -0.23
CA TYR A 185 15.76 -6.79 0.02
C TYR A 185 17.27 -6.79 0.26
N SER A 186 17.81 -7.75 1.03
CA SER A 186 19.26 -7.88 1.22
C SER A 186 20.00 -8.26 -0.06
N GLY A 187 19.36 -9.05 -0.93
CA GLY A 187 19.91 -9.45 -2.23
C GLY A 187 20.19 -8.25 -3.14
N LEU A 188 19.28 -7.27 -3.16
CA LEU A 188 19.37 -6.06 -3.97
C LEU A 188 20.60 -5.20 -3.65
N VAL A 189 21.10 -5.26 -2.43
CA VAL A 189 22.23 -4.43 -1.97
C VAL A 189 23.54 -5.19 -1.87
N THR A 190 23.60 -6.37 -2.48
CA THR A 190 24.85 -7.10 -2.65
C THR A 190 25.77 -6.38 -3.64
N LYS A 191 27.09 -6.56 -3.48
CA LYS A 191 28.10 -5.88 -4.30
C LYS A 191 27.88 -6.01 -5.82
N PRO A 192 27.51 -7.19 -6.38
CA PRO A 192 27.28 -7.31 -7.82
C PRO A 192 26.13 -6.43 -8.33
N ILE A 193 25.03 -6.34 -7.56
CA ILE A 193 23.85 -5.57 -7.96
C ILE A 193 24.14 -4.08 -7.88
N ILE A 194 24.72 -3.62 -6.76
CA ILE A 194 25.12 -2.22 -6.62
C ILE A 194 26.12 -1.82 -7.72
N ARG A 195 27.10 -2.68 -8.04
CA ARG A 195 28.04 -2.43 -9.14
C ARG A 195 27.31 -2.29 -10.47
N HIS A 196 26.37 -3.19 -10.76
CA HIS A 196 25.59 -3.16 -12.00
C HIS A 196 24.80 -1.84 -12.13
N LEU A 197 24.06 -1.45 -11.10
CA LEU A 197 23.27 -0.21 -11.11
C LEU A 197 24.17 1.02 -11.32
N LYS A 198 25.30 1.09 -10.62
CA LYS A 198 26.27 2.19 -10.79
C LYS A 198 26.92 2.22 -12.18
N GLN A 199 27.19 1.06 -12.78
CA GLN A 199 27.74 0.97 -14.13
C GLN A 199 26.72 1.40 -15.19
N LEU A 200 25.44 1.09 -14.98
CA LEU A 200 24.35 1.54 -15.84
C LEU A 200 24.11 3.06 -15.73
N GLY A 201 24.54 3.68 -14.63
CA GLY A 201 24.41 5.11 -14.40
C GLY A 201 23.04 5.53 -13.86
N VAL A 202 22.28 4.59 -13.28
CA VAL A 202 20.97 4.89 -12.70
C VAL A 202 21.13 5.69 -11.41
N THR A 203 20.20 6.60 -11.15
CA THR A 203 20.24 7.46 -9.96
C THR A 203 19.11 7.16 -8.97
N ALA A 204 18.04 6.52 -9.45
CA ALA A 204 16.90 6.12 -8.63
C ALA A 204 16.46 4.72 -9.05
N VAL A 205 16.12 3.88 -8.08
CA VAL A 205 15.41 2.62 -8.33
C VAL A 205 13.94 2.80 -7.98
N GLU A 206 13.05 2.36 -8.88
CA GLU A 206 11.62 2.30 -8.64
C GLU A 206 11.26 0.85 -8.35
N LEU A 207 10.94 0.56 -7.09
CA LEU A 207 10.57 -0.78 -6.67
C LEU A 207 9.10 -1.02 -6.98
N MET A 208 8.80 -2.10 -7.71
CA MET A 208 7.45 -2.66 -7.78
C MET A 208 6.87 -2.89 -6.37
N PRO A 209 5.54 -2.98 -6.20
CA PRO A 209 4.87 -2.90 -4.90
C PRO A 209 5.54 -3.69 -3.78
N VAL A 210 5.94 -2.97 -2.74
CA VAL A 210 6.57 -3.55 -1.53
C VAL A 210 5.67 -3.47 -0.30
N HIS A 211 4.51 -2.82 -0.38
CA HIS A 211 3.49 -2.94 0.66
C HIS A 211 3.07 -4.41 0.80
N HIS A 212 2.67 -4.82 2.01
CA HIS A 212 2.17 -6.17 2.19
C HIS A 212 0.92 -6.38 1.34
N TYR A 213 0.96 -7.40 0.49
CA TYR A 213 -0.12 -7.75 -0.42
C TYR A 213 -0.56 -9.20 -0.23
N ILE A 214 -1.71 -9.54 -0.79
CA ILE A 214 -2.21 -10.92 -0.81
C ILE A 214 -2.22 -11.50 -2.21
N ASP A 215 -2.10 -12.82 -2.30
CA ASP A 215 -2.37 -13.54 -3.53
C ASP A 215 -3.89 -13.74 -3.63
N ASP A 216 -4.51 -13.33 -4.74
CA ASP A 216 -5.94 -13.52 -4.95
C ASP A 216 -6.34 -14.99 -4.87
N ARG A 217 -7.53 -15.25 -4.32
CA ARG A 217 -8.03 -16.63 -4.14
C ARG A 217 -8.02 -17.41 -5.45
N HIS A 218 -8.44 -16.80 -6.55
CA HIS A 218 -8.49 -17.46 -7.86
C HIS A 218 -7.09 -17.89 -8.35
N LEU A 219 -6.05 -17.08 -8.10
CA LEU A 219 -4.67 -17.45 -8.41
C LEU A 219 -4.24 -18.64 -7.56
N VAL A 220 -4.47 -18.58 -6.26
CA VAL A 220 -4.09 -19.66 -5.33
C VAL A 220 -4.78 -20.97 -5.67
N THR A 221 -6.07 -20.94 -6.03
CA THR A 221 -6.80 -22.15 -6.48
C THR A 221 -6.25 -22.76 -7.76
N GLN A 222 -5.56 -21.97 -8.58
CA GLN A 222 -4.88 -22.43 -9.80
C GLN A 222 -3.40 -22.77 -9.57
N GLY A 223 -2.91 -22.72 -8.33
CA GLY A 223 -1.49 -22.92 -8.02
C GLY A 223 -0.59 -21.76 -8.47
N LEU A 224 -1.16 -20.59 -8.74
CA LEU A 224 -0.47 -19.36 -9.13
C LEU A 224 -0.28 -18.44 -7.92
N THR A 225 0.53 -17.40 -8.10
CA THR A 225 0.82 -16.38 -7.08
C THR A 225 0.76 -15.00 -7.68
N ASN A 226 0.43 -13.98 -6.89
CA ASN A 226 0.58 -12.60 -7.31
C ASN A 226 2.07 -12.25 -7.27
N TYR A 227 2.67 -12.15 -8.46
CA TYR A 227 4.08 -11.83 -8.60
C TYR A 227 4.32 -10.34 -8.32
N TRP A 228 3.62 -9.47 -9.05
CA TRP A 228 3.84 -8.02 -9.03
C TRP A 228 3.49 -7.34 -7.69
N GLY A 229 2.45 -7.80 -7.01
CA GLY A 229 2.06 -7.29 -5.69
C GLY A 229 1.08 -6.11 -5.70
N TYR A 230 0.48 -5.74 -6.84
CA TYR A 230 -0.61 -4.74 -6.92
C TYR A 230 -1.92 -5.26 -6.32
N ASN A 231 -1.91 -5.62 -5.03
CA ASN A 231 -3.10 -6.05 -4.29
C ASN A 231 -2.92 -5.84 -2.78
N THR A 232 -2.72 -4.57 -2.39
CA THR A 232 -2.27 -4.18 -1.04
C THR A 232 -3.30 -4.53 0.04
N LEU A 233 -2.81 -5.05 1.17
CA LEU A 233 -3.56 -5.23 2.42
C LEU A 233 -2.95 -4.44 3.59
N GLY A 234 -1.62 -4.30 3.65
CA GLY A 234 -0.92 -3.58 4.71
C GLY A 234 -0.10 -2.42 4.18
N PHE A 235 -0.60 -1.20 4.35
CA PHE A 235 0.02 0.02 3.78
C PHE A 235 1.35 0.40 4.45
N PHE A 236 1.58 -0.01 5.71
CA PHE A 236 2.78 0.35 6.47
C PHE A 236 3.80 -0.79 6.57
N ALA A 237 3.41 -2.01 6.20
CA ALA A 237 4.26 -3.18 6.35
C ALA A 237 4.98 -3.49 5.04
N PRO A 238 6.31 -3.63 5.03
CA PRO A 238 7.02 -4.20 3.89
C PRO A 238 6.67 -5.68 3.72
N GLU A 239 6.57 -6.12 2.47
CA GLU A 239 6.17 -7.47 2.08
C GLU A 239 7.12 -8.54 2.66
N PRO A 240 6.64 -9.40 3.59
CA PRO A 240 7.46 -10.43 4.20
C PRO A 240 8.10 -11.39 3.20
N LYS A 241 7.45 -11.67 2.04
CA LYS A 241 7.96 -12.53 0.95
C LYS A 241 9.26 -12.02 0.32
N TYR A 242 9.61 -10.76 0.51
CA TYR A 242 10.86 -10.17 0.02
C TYR A 242 11.96 -10.04 1.09
N ALA A 243 11.73 -10.48 2.33
CA ALA A 243 12.78 -10.50 3.35
C ALA A 243 13.51 -11.85 3.42
N ALA A 244 14.84 -11.83 3.54
CA ALA A 244 15.61 -13.03 3.87
C ALA A 244 15.32 -13.49 5.31
N ASN A 245 15.15 -12.55 6.24
CA ASN A 245 14.68 -12.84 7.59
C ASN A 245 13.16 -12.67 7.67
N ARG A 246 12.44 -13.79 7.75
CA ARG A 246 10.96 -13.83 7.80
C ARG A 246 10.35 -13.41 9.14
N SER A 247 11.15 -13.11 10.17
CA SER A 247 10.61 -12.52 11.40
C SER A 247 10.04 -11.12 11.13
N PRO A 248 8.96 -10.69 11.82
CA PRO A 248 8.30 -9.42 11.51
C PRO A 248 9.23 -8.21 11.64
N ASP A 249 9.97 -8.12 12.75
CA ASP A 249 11.00 -7.09 12.92
C ASP A 249 12.17 -7.25 11.92
N GLY A 250 12.47 -8.50 11.53
CA GLY A 250 13.49 -8.82 10.54
C GLY A 250 13.21 -8.17 9.20
N CYS A 251 11.97 -8.28 8.71
CA CYS A 251 11.52 -7.68 7.47
C CYS A 251 11.69 -6.15 7.46
N VAL A 252 11.16 -5.46 8.48
CA VAL A 252 11.26 -4.00 8.61
C VAL A 252 12.72 -3.54 8.65
N ARG A 253 13.55 -4.19 9.48
CA ARG A 253 14.98 -3.86 9.58
C ARG A 253 15.75 -4.20 8.30
N GLU A 254 15.34 -5.22 7.56
CA GLU A 254 15.95 -5.57 6.27
C GLU A 254 15.64 -4.51 5.21
N PHE A 255 14.40 -4.05 5.13
CA PHE A 255 14.02 -2.93 4.26
C PHE A 255 14.81 -1.66 4.58
N LYS A 256 14.85 -1.23 5.85
CA LYS A 256 15.63 -0.04 6.26
C LYS A 256 17.13 -0.17 5.92
N ARG A 257 17.71 -1.37 6.07
CA ARG A 257 19.11 -1.64 5.66
C ARG A 257 19.31 -1.52 4.15
N MET A 258 18.35 -1.97 3.37
CA MET A 258 18.37 -1.87 1.91
C MET A 258 18.41 -0.39 1.49
N VAL A 259 17.47 0.42 1.98
CA VAL A 259 17.41 1.86 1.68
C VAL A 259 18.71 2.56 2.06
N ARG A 260 19.18 2.39 3.31
CA ARG A 260 20.46 2.95 3.76
C ARG A 260 21.64 2.54 2.87
N SER A 261 21.63 1.32 2.34
CA SER A 261 22.71 0.85 1.46
C SER A 261 22.62 1.45 0.06
N PHE A 262 21.42 1.67 -0.49
CA PHE A 262 21.25 2.41 -1.74
C PHE A 262 21.70 3.87 -1.59
N HIS A 263 21.29 4.53 -0.51
CA HIS A 263 21.68 5.92 -0.24
C HIS A 263 23.20 6.09 -0.11
N ARG A 264 23.88 5.19 0.62
CA ARG A 264 25.35 5.19 0.71
C ARG A 264 26.05 5.01 -0.64
N ASN A 265 25.33 4.51 -1.66
CA ASN A 265 25.83 4.37 -3.02
C ASN A 265 25.31 5.46 -3.97
N GLY A 266 24.61 6.47 -3.47
CA GLY A 266 24.06 7.57 -4.26
C GLY A 266 22.87 7.18 -5.13
N ILE A 267 22.09 6.19 -4.70
CA ILE A 267 20.90 5.70 -5.42
C ILE A 267 19.67 5.99 -4.56
N GLU A 268 18.71 6.71 -5.12
CA GLU A 268 17.41 6.99 -4.50
C GLU A 268 16.48 5.78 -4.56
N VAL A 269 15.53 5.69 -3.62
CA VAL A 269 14.51 4.65 -3.58
C VAL A 269 13.13 5.28 -3.77
N ILE A 270 12.49 4.93 -4.88
CA ILE A 270 11.10 5.26 -5.19
C ILE A 270 10.27 3.99 -5.03
N LEU A 271 9.11 4.10 -4.39
CA LEU A 271 8.19 2.96 -4.25
C LEU A 271 7.00 3.11 -5.18
N ASP A 272 6.68 2.06 -5.91
CA ASP A 272 5.37 1.90 -6.52
C ASP A 272 4.34 1.59 -5.42
N VAL A 273 3.29 2.41 -5.34
CA VAL A 273 2.30 2.39 -4.26
C VAL A 273 0.89 2.30 -4.79
N VAL A 274 0.13 1.37 -4.20
CA VAL A 274 -1.29 1.15 -4.49
C VAL A 274 -2.10 1.67 -3.31
N TYR A 275 -2.75 2.83 -3.51
CA TYR A 275 -3.71 3.42 -2.57
C TYR A 275 -5.12 3.51 -3.14
N ASN A 276 -5.34 3.07 -4.38
CA ASN A 276 -6.62 3.19 -5.06
C ASN A 276 -7.59 2.03 -4.72
N HIS A 277 -7.09 0.81 -4.52
CA HIS A 277 -7.86 -0.39 -4.14
C HIS A 277 -7.15 -1.22 -3.05
N THR A 278 -7.79 -2.33 -2.64
CA THR A 278 -7.26 -3.29 -1.64
C THR A 278 -7.53 -4.74 -2.00
N GLY A 279 -6.79 -5.65 -1.36
CA GLY A 279 -6.98 -7.11 -1.39
C GLY A 279 -8.30 -7.63 -0.85
N GLU A 280 -9.20 -6.78 -0.36
CA GLU A 280 -10.53 -7.24 0.05
C GLU A 280 -11.51 -7.38 -1.13
N GLY A 281 -11.16 -6.90 -2.33
CA GLY A 281 -12.02 -7.01 -3.52
C GLY A 281 -13.43 -6.42 -3.34
N ASN A 282 -14.39 -6.91 -4.12
CA ASN A 282 -15.79 -6.46 -4.10
C ASN A 282 -16.61 -7.12 -2.96
N HIS A 283 -17.94 -6.98 -2.98
CA HIS A 283 -18.86 -7.59 -1.99
C HIS A 283 -18.67 -9.10 -1.79
N CYS A 284 -18.20 -9.84 -2.81
CA CYS A 284 -17.89 -11.27 -2.73
C CYS A 284 -16.44 -11.58 -2.32
N GLY A 285 -15.69 -10.57 -1.87
CA GLY A 285 -14.34 -10.74 -1.35
C GLY A 285 -14.29 -11.06 0.15
N PRO A 286 -13.09 -11.34 0.69
CA PRO A 286 -12.90 -11.70 2.09
C PRO A 286 -13.14 -10.49 3.03
N THR A 287 -13.22 -10.76 4.34
CA THR A 287 -13.29 -9.74 5.40
C THR A 287 -12.11 -9.92 6.33
N ILE A 288 -11.04 -9.15 6.07
CA ILE A 288 -9.70 -9.37 6.63
C ILE A 288 -9.07 -8.07 7.18
N SER A 289 -9.58 -6.90 6.84
CA SER A 289 -9.15 -5.62 7.42
C SER A 289 -10.26 -4.56 7.35
N LEU A 290 -10.17 -3.59 6.43
CA LEU A 290 -10.96 -2.35 6.38
C LEU A 290 -12.47 -2.58 6.37
N ARG A 291 -12.93 -3.58 5.63
CA ARG A 291 -14.34 -3.98 5.52
C ARG A 291 -14.95 -4.30 6.88
N GLY A 292 -14.21 -5.03 7.70
CA GLY A 292 -14.64 -5.41 9.04
C GLY A 292 -14.52 -4.27 10.06
N PHE A 293 -13.62 -3.30 9.81
CA PHE A 293 -13.44 -2.14 10.69
C PHE A 293 -14.52 -1.09 10.48
N ASP A 294 -14.75 -0.64 9.25
CA ASP A 294 -15.78 0.34 8.92
C ASP A 294 -16.01 0.45 7.41
N ASN A 295 -16.69 -0.52 6.83
CA ASN A 295 -16.84 -0.70 5.37
C ASN A 295 -17.20 0.60 4.61
N SER A 296 -18.26 1.30 5.04
CA SER A 296 -18.77 2.49 4.34
C SER A 296 -17.89 3.73 4.51
N ARG A 297 -16.93 3.70 5.45
CA ARG A 297 -15.95 4.78 5.64
C ARG A 297 -14.67 4.56 4.86
N TYR A 298 -14.27 3.31 4.67
CA TYR A 298 -13.05 2.97 3.92
C TYR A 298 -13.30 2.81 2.42
N TYR A 299 -14.45 2.29 2.00
CA TYR A 299 -14.73 2.02 0.59
C TYR A 299 -15.82 2.92 0.02
N ARG A 300 -15.71 3.21 -1.28
CA ARG A 300 -16.76 3.89 -2.04
C ARG A 300 -17.85 2.87 -2.36
N VAL A 301 -19.00 3.04 -1.73
CA VAL A 301 -20.20 2.22 -2.01
C VAL A 301 -21.04 2.87 -3.11
N VAL A 302 -21.83 2.08 -3.82
CA VAL A 302 -22.77 2.62 -4.82
C VAL A 302 -23.89 3.36 -4.07
N PRO A 303 -24.17 4.65 -4.36
CA PRO A 303 -25.13 5.45 -3.58
C PRO A 303 -26.52 4.83 -3.44
N ASP A 304 -27.08 4.30 -4.53
CA ASP A 304 -28.42 3.70 -4.56
C ASP A 304 -28.42 2.20 -4.24
N SER A 305 -27.24 1.59 -4.11
CA SER A 305 -27.09 0.19 -3.71
C SER A 305 -25.84 0.01 -2.84
N PRO A 306 -25.86 0.45 -1.57
CA PRO A 306 -24.68 0.47 -0.71
C PRO A 306 -24.08 -0.91 -0.40
N GLN A 307 -24.78 -1.98 -0.78
CA GLN A 307 -24.25 -3.35 -0.81
C GLN A 307 -23.05 -3.49 -1.75
N HIS A 308 -23.07 -2.80 -2.88
CA HIS A 308 -22.06 -2.88 -3.91
C HIS A 308 -21.02 -1.76 -3.81
N TYR A 309 -19.89 -1.97 -4.47
CA TYR A 309 -18.71 -1.12 -4.41
C TYR A 309 -18.57 -0.42 -5.76
N MET A 310 -18.23 0.86 -5.73
CA MET A 310 -17.76 1.56 -6.92
C MET A 310 -16.35 1.06 -7.26
N ASP A 311 -16.14 0.67 -8.51
CA ASP A 311 -14.87 0.14 -8.98
C ASP A 311 -14.34 0.94 -10.17
N TYR A 312 -13.46 1.90 -9.88
CA TYR A 312 -12.72 2.67 -10.88
C TYR A 312 -11.37 2.02 -11.24
N THR A 313 -11.03 0.91 -10.58
CA THR A 313 -9.69 0.29 -10.60
C THR A 313 -9.68 -1.03 -11.38
N GLY A 314 -10.85 -1.67 -11.53
CA GLY A 314 -10.98 -3.02 -12.09
C GLY A 314 -10.66 -4.13 -11.08
N CYS A 315 -10.37 -3.79 -9.83
CA CYS A 315 -9.96 -4.71 -8.76
C CYS A 315 -11.10 -5.03 -7.77
N GLY A 316 -12.32 -4.60 -8.06
CA GLY A 316 -13.54 -4.88 -7.30
C GLY A 316 -13.90 -3.85 -6.22
N ASN A 317 -12.99 -2.94 -5.85
CA ASN A 317 -13.28 -1.86 -4.92
C ASN A 317 -12.46 -0.60 -5.25
N THR A 318 -12.89 0.54 -4.70
CA THR A 318 -12.10 1.77 -4.67
C THR A 318 -12.14 2.36 -3.26
N LEU A 319 -10.98 2.77 -2.75
CA LEU A 319 -10.87 3.44 -1.46
C LEU A 319 -11.57 4.81 -1.47
N ASN A 320 -12.17 5.18 -0.34
CA ASN A 320 -13.01 6.36 -0.25
C ASN A 320 -12.22 7.64 0.01
N MET A 321 -11.80 8.30 -1.07
CA MET A 321 -11.03 9.55 -1.02
C MET A 321 -11.82 10.74 -0.45
N THR A 322 -13.14 10.65 -0.28
CA THR A 322 -13.93 11.70 0.40
C THR A 322 -13.92 11.56 1.92
N SER A 323 -13.39 10.44 2.44
CA SER A 323 -13.31 10.17 3.87
C SER A 323 -12.03 10.77 4.46
N PRO A 324 -12.11 11.72 5.40
CA PRO A 324 -10.93 12.29 6.05
C PRO A 324 -10.04 11.25 6.74
N ARG A 325 -10.63 10.10 7.13
CA ARG A 325 -9.92 9.00 7.79
C ARG A 325 -9.15 8.13 6.80
N VAL A 326 -9.67 7.94 5.58
CA VAL A 326 -8.93 7.30 4.49
C VAL A 326 -7.80 8.20 4.00
N LEU A 327 -8.08 9.49 3.81
CA LEU A 327 -7.04 10.48 3.49
C LEU A 327 -5.95 10.48 4.56
N LYS A 328 -6.33 10.46 5.85
CA LYS A 328 -5.36 10.35 6.95
C LYS A 328 -4.55 9.04 6.90
N LEU A 329 -5.17 7.89 6.62
CA LEU A 329 -4.49 6.60 6.46
C LEU A 329 -3.39 6.70 5.39
N ILE A 330 -3.75 7.22 4.21
CA ILE A 330 -2.82 7.35 3.07
C ILE A 330 -1.68 8.32 3.42
N MET A 331 -1.99 9.50 3.96
CA MET A 331 -0.99 10.50 4.29
C MET A 331 -0.07 10.06 5.44
N ASP A 332 -0.60 9.37 6.45
CA ASP A 332 0.21 8.77 7.52
C ASP A 332 1.13 7.67 6.96
N SER A 333 0.65 6.87 6.02
CA SER A 333 1.46 5.83 5.36
C SER A 333 2.59 6.44 4.54
N LEU A 334 2.28 7.41 3.67
CA LEU A 334 3.29 8.14 2.90
C LEU A 334 4.34 8.79 3.82
N ARG A 335 3.91 9.49 4.88
CA ARG A 335 4.82 10.08 5.87
C ARG A 335 5.66 9.03 6.58
N TYR A 336 5.10 7.87 6.92
CA TYR A 336 5.83 6.76 7.51
C TYR A 336 6.93 6.26 6.56
N TRP A 337 6.62 6.02 5.29
CA TRP A 337 7.62 5.58 4.32
C TRP A 337 8.73 6.61 4.11
N VAL A 338 8.41 7.90 4.12
CA VAL A 338 9.43 8.96 4.02
C VAL A 338 10.27 9.08 5.30
N THR A 339 9.63 9.26 6.46
CA THR A 339 10.33 9.62 7.71
C THR A 339 10.93 8.42 8.45
N GLU A 340 10.24 7.28 8.45
CA GLU A 340 10.68 6.09 9.18
C GLU A 340 11.47 5.11 8.31
N MET A 341 11.16 5.07 7.01
CA MET A 341 11.76 4.14 6.06
C MET A 341 12.70 4.81 5.04
N HIS A 342 12.83 6.15 5.09
CA HIS A 342 13.74 6.97 4.26
C HIS A 342 13.50 6.84 2.75
N VAL A 343 12.27 6.60 2.31
CA VAL A 343 11.91 6.60 0.88
C VAL A 343 12.01 8.00 0.30
N ASP A 344 12.55 8.14 -0.93
CA ASP A 344 12.79 9.42 -1.61
C ASP A 344 11.63 9.87 -2.51
N GLY A 345 10.67 8.98 -2.77
CA GLY A 345 9.50 9.28 -3.58
C GLY A 345 8.59 8.10 -3.84
N PHE A 346 7.52 8.36 -4.57
CA PHE A 346 6.47 7.40 -4.84
C PHE A 346 6.03 7.48 -6.30
N ARG A 347 5.77 6.31 -6.90
CA ARG A 347 4.99 6.16 -8.13
C ARG A 347 3.61 5.64 -7.75
N PHE A 348 2.58 6.42 -8.01
CA PHE A 348 1.20 6.10 -7.66
C PHE A 348 0.54 5.35 -8.80
N ASP A 349 0.20 4.10 -8.53
CA ASP A 349 -0.64 3.26 -9.38
C ASP A 349 -2.05 3.83 -9.51
N LEU A 350 -2.59 3.81 -10.73
CA LEU A 350 -3.91 4.34 -11.10
C LEU A 350 -4.25 5.66 -10.39
N ALA A 351 -3.33 6.63 -10.46
CA ALA A 351 -3.37 7.82 -9.62
C ALA A 351 -4.65 8.66 -9.83
N SER A 352 -5.28 8.58 -11.01
CA SER A 352 -6.57 9.24 -11.28
C SER A 352 -7.67 8.80 -10.32
N ALA A 353 -7.65 7.55 -9.84
CA ALA A 353 -8.65 7.04 -8.92
C ALA A 353 -8.57 7.71 -7.54
N LEU A 354 -7.39 8.24 -7.17
CA LEU A 354 -7.17 9.00 -5.92
C LEU A 354 -7.79 10.40 -5.97
N ALA A 355 -8.01 10.92 -7.17
CA ALA A 355 -8.56 12.25 -7.42
C ALA A 355 -10.09 12.26 -7.65
N ARG A 356 -10.76 11.12 -7.39
CA ARG A 356 -12.21 11.01 -7.53
C ARG A 356 -12.92 11.36 -6.23
N GLU A 357 -13.62 12.50 -6.21
CA GLU A 357 -14.49 12.89 -5.08
C GLU A 357 -15.98 12.59 -5.33
N LEU A 358 -16.44 12.72 -6.57
CA LEU A 358 -17.77 12.29 -7.02
C LEU A 358 -17.60 11.26 -8.16
N HIS A 359 -18.13 11.56 -9.35
CA HIS A 359 -17.94 10.80 -10.58
C HIS A 359 -16.87 11.40 -11.51
N ALA A 360 -16.45 12.64 -11.26
CA ALA A 360 -15.41 13.33 -12.03
C ALA A 360 -14.03 13.22 -11.34
N VAL A 361 -12.98 13.27 -12.15
CA VAL A 361 -11.61 13.50 -11.68
C VAL A 361 -11.40 15.01 -11.61
N ASP A 362 -11.18 15.53 -10.41
CA ASP A 362 -10.94 16.96 -10.19
C ASP A 362 -9.47 17.19 -9.81
N LYS A 363 -8.82 18.15 -10.48
CA LYS A 363 -7.44 18.58 -10.17
C LYS A 363 -7.32 19.19 -8.77
N LEU A 364 -8.45 19.60 -8.18
CA LEU A 364 -8.57 20.21 -6.85
C LEU A 364 -9.16 19.25 -5.80
N GLY A 365 -9.09 17.93 -6.02
CA GLY A 365 -9.53 16.97 -5.01
C GLY A 365 -8.76 17.14 -3.70
N ALA A 366 -9.41 16.94 -2.56
CA ALA A 366 -8.86 17.06 -1.22
C ALA A 366 -7.57 16.24 -1.04
N PHE A 367 -7.43 15.12 -1.75
CA PHE A 367 -6.18 14.36 -1.80
C PHE A 367 -4.99 15.21 -2.26
N PHE A 368 -5.14 15.94 -3.37
CA PHE A 368 -4.08 16.79 -3.92
C PHE A 368 -3.80 17.98 -3.01
N ASP A 369 -4.83 18.64 -2.49
CA ASP A 369 -4.63 19.76 -1.57
C ASP A 369 -3.83 19.34 -0.34
N ILE A 370 -4.17 18.20 0.26
CA ILE A 370 -3.51 17.70 1.48
C ILE A 370 -2.06 17.30 1.21
N ILE A 371 -1.77 16.61 0.11
CA ILE A 371 -0.39 16.20 -0.20
C ILE A 371 0.48 17.39 -0.61
N HIS A 372 -0.07 18.38 -1.31
CA HIS A 372 0.66 19.58 -1.71
C HIS A 372 1.04 20.47 -0.53
N GLN A 373 0.14 20.65 0.44
CA GLN A 373 0.43 21.46 1.62
C GLN A 373 1.31 20.73 2.66
N ASP A 374 1.44 19.40 2.58
CA ASP A 374 2.17 18.64 3.59
C ASP A 374 3.68 18.97 3.55
N PRO A 375 4.29 19.38 4.68
CA PRO A 375 5.67 19.84 4.71
C PRO A 375 6.71 18.73 4.49
N ILE A 376 6.32 17.46 4.60
CA ILE A 376 7.19 16.30 4.36
C ILE A 376 6.98 15.79 2.94
N LEU A 377 5.71 15.57 2.55
CA LEU A 377 5.37 14.92 1.27
C LEU A 377 5.59 15.85 0.07
N SER A 378 5.45 17.17 0.24
CA SER A 378 5.79 18.14 -0.80
C SER A 378 7.28 18.17 -1.16
N GLN A 379 8.14 17.52 -0.36
CA GLN A 379 9.60 17.55 -0.52
C GLN A 379 10.16 16.30 -1.23
N VAL A 380 9.32 15.31 -1.55
CA VAL A 380 9.72 14.05 -2.19
C VAL A 380 9.27 13.98 -3.65
N LYS A 381 9.79 13.00 -4.40
CA LYS A 381 9.36 12.79 -5.80
C LYS A 381 7.96 12.17 -5.83
N LEU A 382 7.05 12.78 -6.57
CA LEU A 382 5.70 12.26 -6.82
C LEU A 382 5.56 11.95 -8.32
N ILE A 383 5.38 10.68 -8.64
CA ILE A 383 5.14 10.17 -10.00
C ILE A 383 3.72 9.61 -10.04
N ALA A 384 2.94 9.96 -11.04
CA ALA A 384 1.60 9.44 -11.24
C ALA A 384 1.55 8.51 -12.45
N GLU A 385 0.77 7.44 -12.35
CA GLU A 385 0.09 6.84 -13.49
C GLU A 385 -1.20 7.63 -13.76
N PRO A 386 -1.23 8.50 -14.79
CA PRO A 386 -2.27 9.50 -14.93
C PRO A 386 -3.50 8.96 -15.65
N TRP A 387 -3.93 7.74 -15.30
CA TRP A 387 -5.18 7.15 -15.79
C TRP A 387 -5.80 6.19 -14.77
N ASP A 388 -7.10 5.94 -14.92
CA ASP A 388 -7.81 4.82 -14.30
C ASP A 388 -8.82 4.22 -15.30
N LEU A 389 -9.53 3.16 -14.92
CA LEU A 389 -10.50 2.48 -15.79
C LEU A 389 -11.88 3.17 -15.81
N GLY A 390 -12.11 4.15 -14.95
CA GLY A 390 -13.38 4.85 -14.87
C GLY A 390 -13.61 5.82 -16.02
N GLU A 391 -14.86 6.21 -16.23
CA GLU A 391 -15.21 7.26 -17.19
C GLU A 391 -14.44 8.56 -16.86
N GLY A 392 -13.87 9.18 -17.89
CA GLY A 392 -13.00 10.35 -17.74
C GLY A 392 -11.67 10.09 -17.00
N GLY A 393 -11.27 8.82 -16.85
CA GLY A 393 -10.09 8.42 -16.09
C GLY A 393 -8.75 8.88 -16.68
N TYR A 394 -8.67 9.11 -18.00
CA TYR A 394 -7.42 9.49 -18.67
C TYR A 394 -7.07 10.97 -18.42
N GLN A 395 -6.04 11.19 -17.60
CA GLN A 395 -5.65 12.49 -17.05
C GLN A 395 -4.19 12.84 -17.36
N VAL A 396 -3.65 12.33 -18.48
CA VAL A 396 -2.30 12.70 -18.93
C VAL A 396 -2.21 14.21 -19.15
N GLY A 397 -1.24 14.86 -18.51
CA GLY A 397 -1.06 16.30 -18.50
C GLY A 397 -2.00 17.04 -17.56
N ASN A 398 -2.82 16.35 -16.78
CA ASN A 398 -3.81 16.96 -15.90
C ASN A 398 -3.44 16.94 -14.42
N PHE A 399 -2.33 16.33 -14.01
CA PHE A 399 -1.91 16.38 -12.61
C PHE A 399 -1.38 17.76 -12.20
N PRO A 400 -1.56 18.15 -10.93
CA PRO A 400 -1.09 19.45 -10.42
C PRO A 400 0.44 19.59 -10.41
N VAL A 401 0.92 20.84 -10.33
CA VAL A 401 2.35 21.17 -10.27
C VAL A 401 3.01 20.51 -9.07
N GLY A 402 4.20 19.95 -9.26
CA GLY A 402 4.91 19.15 -8.26
C GLY A 402 4.82 17.66 -8.52
N TRP A 403 3.86 17.23 -9.34
CA TRP A 403 3.79 15.88 -9.88
C TRP A 403 4.55 15.74 -11.20
N THR A 404 5.06 14.54 -11.41
CA THR A 404 5.54 14.03 -12.68
C THR A 404 4.63 12.89 -13.12
N GLU A 405 4.53 12.63 -14.41
CA GLU A 405 3.55 11.70 -14.97
C GLU A 405 4.23 10.71 -15.90
N TRP A 406 3.85 9.43 -15.81
CA TRP A 406 4.14 8.45 -16.84
C TRP A 406 3.54 8.89 -18.17
N ASN A 407 4.40 9.18 -19.15
CA ASN A 407 3.95 9.67 -20.44
C ASN A 407 3.59 8.51 -21.39
N GLY A 408 2.36 8.03 -21.27
CA GLY A 408 1.82 7.00 -22.17
C GLY A 408 1.82 7.42 -23.65
N LYS A 409 1.63 8.72 -23.94
CA LYS A 409 1.73 9.24 -25.33
C LYS A 409 3.14 9.11 -25.88
N TYR A 410 4.17 9.37 -25.06
CA TYR A 410 5.56 9.13 -25.43
C TYR A 410 5.77 7.65 -25.76
N ARG A 411 5.41 6.75 -24.85
CA ARG A 411 5.56 5.29 -25.05
C ARG A 411 4.95 4.85 -26.38
N ASP A 412 3.68 5.18 -26.59
CA ASP A 412 2.92 4.69 -27.75
C ASP A 412 3.45 5.28 -29.06
N ASN A 413 3.72 6.59 -29.10
CA ASN A 413 4.22 7.22 -30.31
C ASN A 413 5.63 6.77 -30.67
N ILE A 414 6.55 6.65 -29.70
CA ILE A 414 7.91 6.15 -29.97
C ILE A 414 7.86 4.71 -30.49
N ARG A 415 7.02 3.84 -29.91
CA ARG A 415 6.80 2.48 -30.41
C ARG A 415 6.25 2.47 -31.84
N ARG A 416 5.21 3.27 -32.13
CA ARG A 416 4.61 3.38 -33.46
C ARG A 416 5.58 3.89 -34.52
N PHE A 417 6.35 4.92 -34.19
CA PHE A 417 7.37 5.49 -35.08
C PHE A 417 8.40 4.43 -35.49
N TRP A 418 8.98 3.70 -34.52
CA TRP A 418 9.98 2.66 -34.82
C TRP A 418 9.40 1.41 -35.47
N LYS A 419 8.13 1.09 -35.23
CA LYS A 419 7.40 0.03 -35.93
C LYS A 419 7.19 0.34 -37.41
N GLY A 420 7.24 1.63 -37.79
CA GLY A 420 7.01 2.08 -39.17
C GLY A 420 5.56 2.44 -39.47
N ASP A 421 4.74 2.72 -38.45
CA ASP A 421 3.38 3.23 -38.66
C ASP A 421 3.45 4.64 -39.29
N GLY A 422 2.57 4.92 -40.27
CA GLY A 422 2.47 6.23 -40.92
C GLY A 422 2.05 7.37 -39.97
N ASP A 423 2.31 8.61 -40.40
CA ASP A 423 1.88 9.85 -39.72
C ASP A 423 2.39 10.06 -38.27
N ALA A 424 3.50 9.41 -37.89
CA ALA A 424 4.05 9.49 -36.54
C ALA A 424 5.08 10.63 -36.34
N VAL A 425 5.61 11.25 -37.40
CA VAL A 425 6.79 12.14 -37.37
C VAL A 425 6.56 13.43 -36.57
N SER A 426 5.40 14.09 -36.75
CA SER A 426 5.07 15.33 -36.05
C SER A 426 4.88 15.11 -34.55
N GLU A 427 4.16 14.06 -34.19
CA GLU A 427 3.95 13.65 -32.81
C GLU A 427 5.28 13.21 -32.17
N PHE A 428 6.14 12.51 -32.93
CA PHE A 428 7.48 12.11 -32.50
C PHE A 428 8.34 13.32 -32.14
N ALA A 429 8.36 14.37 -32.97
CA ALA A 429 9.11 15.58 -32.67
C ALA A 429 8.64 16.22 -31.36
N THR A 430 7.33 16.22 -31.11
CA THR A 430 6.74 16.73 -29.86
C THR A 430 7.09 15.86 -28.65
N ARG A 431 7.07 14.53 -28.80
CA ARG A 431 7.46 13.59 -27.73
C ARG A 431 8.95 13.70 -27.39
N LEU A 432 9.82 13.80 -28.39
CA LEU A 432 11.26 13.87 -28.23
C LEU A 432 11.71 15.16 -27.52
N THR A 433 10.98 16.25 -27.69
CA THR A 433 11.27 17.56 -27.12
C THR A 433 10.60 17.81 -25.76
N GLY A 434 10.11 16.76 -25.10
CA GLY A 434 9.60 16.83 -23.73
C GLY A 434 8.09 17.07 -23.61
N SER A 435 7.32 16.84 -24.68
CA SER A 435 5.85 16.93 -24.69
C SER A 435 5.31 18.25 -24.15
N SER A 436 5.76 19.36 -24.76
CA SER A 436 5.32 20.71 -24.38
C SER A 436 3.81 20.91 -24.50
N ASP A 437 3.15 20.19 -25.41
CA ASP A 437 1.70 20.13 -25.56
C ASP A 437 0.96 19.69 -24.29
N LEU A 438 1.63 18.90 -23.43
CA LEU A 438 1.09 18.42 -22.16
C LEU A 438 1.46 19.30 -20.96
N TYR A 439 2.73 19.73 -20.88
CA TYR A 439 3.31 20.21 -19.62
C TYR A 439 3.77 21.68 -19.61
N GLU A 440 3.78 22.37 -20.76
CA GLU A 440 4.35 23.73 -20.83
C GLU A 440 3.47 24.80 -20.16
N ARG A 441 2.14 24.60 -20.16
CA ARG A 441 1.18 25.69 -19.90
C ARG A 441 0.78 25.90 -18.44
N ASP A 442 1.15 25.00 -17.53
CA ASP A 442 0.72 25.03 -16.13
C ASP A 442 1.86 25.23 -15.12
N GLY A 443 3.04 25.65 -15.60
CA GLY A 443 4.21 25.94 -14.77
C GLY A 443 5.13 24.73 -14.55
N ARG A 444 4.75 23.55 -15.07
CA ARG A 444 5.65 22.41 -15.17
C ARG A 444 6.71 22.63 -16.26
N ARG A 445 7.74 21.80 -16.20
CA ARG A 445 8.88 21.81 -17.14
C ARG A 445 9.02 20.40 -17.74
N PRO A 446 9.92 20.16 -18.71
CA PRO A 446 10.06 18.86 -19.35
C PRO A 446 10.28 17.68 -18.39
N TYR A 447 10.80 17.92 -17.17
CA TYR A 447 10.93 16.88 -16.15
C TYR A 447 9.59 16.29 -15.68
N ALA A 448 8.46 16.97 -15.90
CA ALA A 448 7.14 16.43 -15.57
C ALA A 448 6.78 15.22 -16.44
N SER A 449 7.44 15.06 -17.59
CA SER A 449 7.28 13.91 -18.46
C SER A 449 8.25 12.79 -18.06
N ILE A 450 7.74 11.72 -17.46
CA ILE A 450 8.48 10.47 -17.32
C ILE A 450 8.38 9.70 -18.64
N ASN A 451 9.43 9.80 -19.44
CA ASN A 451 9.52 9.15 -20.73
C ASN A 451 9.98 7.69 -20.57
N PHE A 452 9.22 6.75 -21.10
CA PHE A 452 9.56 5.33 -21.08
C PHE A 452 9.09 4.65 -22.37
N VAL A 453 9.80 3.59 -22.78
CA VAL A 453 9.42 2.76 -23.94
C VAL A 453 8.80 1.45 -23.48
N THR A 454 9.16 0.96 -22.30
CA THR A 454 8.71 -0.30 -21.70
C THR A 454 8.53 -0.12 -20.21
N SER A 455 7.63 -0.89 -19.63
CA SER A 455 7.33 -0.98 -18.20
C SER A 455 7.01 -2.43 -17.84
N HIS A 456 6.71 -2.72 -16.57
CA HIS A 456 6.12 -4.00 -16.18
C HIS A 456 4.82 -4.31 -16.93
N ASP A 457 4.03 -3.27 -17.26
CA ASP A 457 2.88 -3.37 -18.14
C ASP A 457 3.29 -3.38 -19.63
N GLY A 458 3.04 -4.50 -20.31
CA GLY A 458 2.95 -4.60 -21.78
C GLY A 458 4.22 -4.34 -22.58
#